data_AF-A0A6P1UTE6-F1
#
_entry.id   AF-A0A6P1UTE6-F1
#
_cell.length_a   1.000
_cell.length_b   1.000
_cell.length_c   1.000
_cell.angle_alpha   90.00
_cell.angle_beta   90.00
_cell.angle_gamma   90.00
#
_symmetry.space_group_name_H-M   'P 1'
#
loop_
_entity.id
_entity.type
_entity.pdbx_description
1 polymer ?
#
loop_
_entity_poly.entity_id
_entity_poly.type
_entity_poly.pdbx_seq_one_letter_code
_entity_poly.pdbx_strand_id
1 'polypeptide(L)'
;MQKPSKKPQPYKLPSEIEGTPYENAPLYLAVAYWAYLQKKAVTVSDVRKSFGISFRRASDLLEYLTEQGSKVVSAECFLLPQPTGCRLKRRAWRVSSLDNSFL
;
A
#
# COMPACT_ATOMS: atom_id res chain seq x y z
N MET A 1 4.10 31.84 -3.78
CA MET A 1 4.86 30.99 -2.84
C MET A 1 5.00 29.60 -3.43
N GLN A 2 6.16 29.24 -3.99
CA GLN A 2 6.43 27.86 -4.42
C GLN A 2 6.61 27.01 -3.15
N LYS A 3 5.75 26.00 -2.94
CA LYS A 3 5.93 25.04 -1.85
C LYS A 3 7.28 24.33 -2.08
N PRO A 4 8.16 24.23 -1.07
CA PRO A 4 9.42 23.51 -1.25
C PRO A 4 9.10 22.07 -1.64
N SER A 5 9.66 21.63 -2.78
CA SER A 5 9.58 20.24 -3.25
C SER A 5 10.23 19.36 -2.17
N LYS A 6 9.40 18.73 -1.33
CA LYS A 6 9.89 17.79 -0.32
C LYS A 6 10.56 16.65 -1.09
N LYS A 7 11.86 16.42 -0.83
CA LYS A 7 12.54 15.21 -1.33
C LYS A 7 11.66 14.01 -1.02
N PRO A 8 11.41 13.10 -1.98
CA PRO A 8 10.59 11.92 -1.73
C PRO A 8 11.21 11.18 -0.54
N GLN A 9 10.40 10.89 0.47
CA GLN A 9 10.88 10.14 1.63
C GLN A 9 11.48 8.82 1.13
N PRO A 10 12.66 8.42 1.63
CA PRO A 10 13.24 7.13 1.26
C PRO A 10 12.26 6.01 1.64
N TYR A 11 12.25 4.96 0.84
CA TYR A 11 11.52 3.72 1.08
C TYR A 11 12.41 2.55 0.68
N LYS A 12 12.03 1.36 1.14
CA LYS A 12 12.65 0.09 0.74
C LYS A 12 11.67 -0.68 -0.13
N LEU A 13 12.19 -1.39 -1.12
CA LEU A 13 11.40 -2.38 -1.84
C LEU A 13 11.57 -3.73 -1.14
N PRO A 14 10.48 -4.44 -0.81
CA PRO A 14 10.53 -5.84 -0.43
C PRO A 14 11.14 -6.68 -1.56
N SER A 15 11.89 -7.73 -1.19
CA SER A 15 12.52 -8.66 -2.14
C SER A 15 11.52 -9.32 -3.11
N GLU A 16 10.25 -9.41 -2.71
CA GLU A 16 9.17 -9.94 -3.54
C GLU A 16 8.84 -9.05 -4.76
N ILE A 17 9.31 -7.80 -4.77
CA ILE A 17 9.09 -6.84 -5.86
C ILE A 17 10.34 -6.71 -6.75
N GLU A 18 11.51 -7.05 -6.25
CA GLU A 18 12.77 -6.97 -7.01
C GLU A 18 12.69 -7.88 -8.26
N GLY A 19 13.10 -7.34 -9.41
CA GLY A 19 13.01 -8.02 -10.71
C GLY A 19 11.61 -8.09 -11.31
N THR A 20 10.59 -7.51 -10.68
CA THR A 20 9.24 -7.41 -11.24
C THR A 20 9.05 -6.11 -12.02
N PRO A 21 8.04 -6.03 -12.93
CA PRO A 21 7.66 -4.78 -13.58
C PRO A 21 7.32 -3.64 -12.60
N TYR A 22 7.04 -3.97 -11.33
CA TYR A 22 6.67 -3.04 -10.28
C TYR A 22 7.86 -2.45 -9.52
N GLU A 23 9.08 -2.92 -9.75
CA GLU A 23 10.29 -2.42 -9.09
C GLU A 23 10.50 -0.91 -9.35
N ASN A 24 10.28 -0.50 -10.60
CA ASN A 24 10.45 0.89 -11.04
C ASN A 24 9.13 1.66 -11.14
N ALA A 25 8.02 1.04 -10.74
CA ALA A 25 6.70 1.65 -10.79
C ALA A 25 6.52 2.70 -9.68
N PRO A 26 5.56 3.63 -9.81
CA PRO A 26 5.11 4.47 -8.71
C PRO A 26 4.85 3.64 -7.43
N LEU A 27 5.28 4.16 -6.28
CA LEU A 27 5.25 3.42 -5.00
C LEU A 27 3.88 2.82 -4.65
N TYR A 28 2.77 3.45 -5.04
CA TYR A 28 1.44 2.91 -4.78
C TYR A 28 1.19 1.59 -5.55
N LEU A 29 1.70 1.46 -6.78
CA LEU A 29 1.60 0.23 -7.57
C LEU A 29 2.47 -0.87 -6.97
N ALA A 30 3.69 -0.54 -6.53
CA ALA A 30 4.54 -1.49 -5.80
C ALA A 30 3.85 -1.99 -4.52
N VAL A 31 3.22 -1.09 -3.75
CA VAL A 31 2.42 -1.46 -2.55
C VAL A 31 1.22 -2.33 -2.92
N ALA A 32 0.50 -2.00 -4.00
CA ALA A 32 -0.65 -2.77 -4.45
C ALA A 32 -0.25 -4.19 -4.88
N TYR A 33 0.82 -4.31 -5.67
CA TYR A 33 1.34 -5.59 -6.14
C TYR A 33 1.81 -6.45 -4.96
N TRP A 34 2.59 -5.86 -4.06
CA TRP A 34 3.02 -6.55 -2.84
C TRP A 34 1.83 -7.01 -2.00
N ALA A 35 0.83 -6.17 -1.80
CA ALA A 35 -0.38 -6.51 -1.04
C ALA A 35 -1.19 -7.64 -1.70
N TYR A 36 -1.23 -7.67 -3.04
CA TYR A 36 -1.84 -8.75 -3.81
C TYR A 36 -1.10 -10.09 -3.60
N LEU A 37 0.24 -10.08 -3.59
CA LEU A 37 1.05 -11.27 -3.32
C LEU A 37 0.81 -11.87 -1.93
N GLN A 38 0.41 -11.07 -0.93
CA GLN A 38 0.17 -11.56 0.43
C GLN A 38 -1.01 -12.53 0.54
N LYS A 39 -1.92 -12.58 -0.45
CA LYS A 39 -3.15 -13.40 -0.46
C LYS A 39 -4.05 -13.21 0.77
N LYS A 40 -3.84 -12.13 1.53
CA LYS A 40 -4.55 -11.78 2.76
C LYS A 40 -4.67 -10.27 2.86
N ALA A 41 -5.51 -9.82 3.78
CA ALA A 41 -5.64 -8.39 4.06
C ALA A 41 -4.36 -7.86 4.71
N VAL A 42 -3.90 -6.70 4.24
CA VAL A 42 -2.75 -5.98 4.80
C VAL A 42 -3.23 -4.77 5.57
N THR A 43 -2.51 -4.41 6.62
CA THR A 43 -2.77 -3.21 7.42
C THR A 43 -1.74 -2.13 7.12
N VAL A 44 -2.01 -0.91 7.58
CA VAL A 44 -1.04 0.19 7.56
C VAL A 44 0.28 -0.23 8.21
N SER A 45 0.24 -1.02 9.29
CA SER A 45 1.45 -1.50 9.96
C SER A 45 2.24 -2.48 9.11
N ASP A 46 1.59 -3.29 8.28
CA ASP A 46 2.27 -4.27 7.44
C ASP A 46 3.03 -3.54 6.34
N VAL A 47 2.35 -2.63 5.63
CA VAL A 47 2.97 -1.78 4.58
C VAL A 47 4.12 -0.94 5.15
N ARG A 48 3.92 -0.31 6.31
CA ARG A 48 4.96 0.46 6.99
C ARG A 48 6.23 -0.36 7.22
N LYS A 49 6.09 -1.58 7.74
CA LYS A 49 7.23 -2.45 8.05
C LYS A 49 7.93 -2.93 6.79
N SER A 50 7.17 -3.37 5.80
CA SER A 50 7.71 -3.92 4.54
C SER A 50 8.44 -2.86 3.71
N PHE A 51 7.86 -1.65 3.60
CA PHE A 51 8.42 -0.58 2.76
C PHE A 51 9.30 0.41 3.53
N GLY A 52 9.42 0.28 4.86
CA GLY A 52 10.22 1.18 5.68
C GLY A 52 9.76 2.64 5.65
N ILE A 53 8.46 2.88 5.47
CA ILE A 53 7.87 4.23 5.38
C ILE A 53 7.15 4.64 6.68
N SER A 54 6.67 5.89 6.77
CA SER A 54 5.89 6.35 7.92
C SER A 54 4.47 5.78 7.92
N PHE A 55 3.84 5.73 9.11
CA PHE A 55 2.41 5.35 9.23
C PHE A 55 1.51 6.23 8.38
N ARG A 56 1.74 7.55 8.39
CA ARG A 56 0.98 8.49 7.58
C ARG A 56 1.08 8.14 6.10
N ARG A 57 2.31 7.98 5.58
CA ARG A 57 2.52 7.67 4.16
C ARG A 57 1.91 6.31 3.78
N ALA A 58 2.02 5.30 4.64
CA ALA A 58 1.39 4.01 4.41
C ALA A 58 -0.14 4.11 4.38
N SER A 59 -0.74 4.92 5.26
CA SER A 59 -2.19 5.19 5.26
C SER A 59 -2.61 5.91 3.99
N ASP A 60 -1.91 6.99 3.62
CA ASP A 60 -2.19 7.78 2.42
C ASP A 60 -2.13 6.90 1.15
N LEU A 61 -1.14 5.99 1.06
CA LEU A 61 -1.01 5.06 -0.08
C LEU A 61 -2.16 4.06 -0.14
N LEU A 62 -2.54 3.46 1.01
CA LEU A 62 -3.63 2.49 1.06
C LEU A 62 -4.99 3.13 0.77
N GLU A 63 -5.23 4.35 1.28
CA GLU A 63 -6.40 5.15 0.92
C GLU A 63 -6.44 5.46 -0.58
N TYR A 64 -5.30 5.86 -1.14
CA TYR A 64 -5.16 6.11 -2.56
C TYR A 64 -5.57 4.91 -3.40
N LEU A 65 -5.19 3.67 -3.03
CA LEU A 65 -5.57 2.46 -3.76
C LEU A 65 -7.09 2.31 -3.90
N THR A 66 -7.83 2.62 -2.84
CA THR A 66 -9.29 2.48 -2.82
C THR A 66 -10.04 3.66 -3.43
N GLU A 67 -9.48 4.86 -3.39
CA GLU A 67 -10.17 6.07 -3.86
C GLU A 67 -9.83 6.41 -5.31
N GLN A 68 -8.53 6.60 -5.61
CA GLN A 68 -8.06 7.16 -6.88
C GLN A 68 -7.38 6.11 -7.77
N GLY A 69 -6.75 5.12 -7.16
CA GLY A 69 -6.10 3.99 -7.82
C GLY A 69 -7.09 2.94 -8.33
N SER A 70 -8.39 3.08 -8.07
CA SER A 70 -9.45 2.13 -8.45
C SER A 70 -9.54 1.85 -9.95
N LYS A 71 -8.99 2.74 -10.78
CA LYS A 71 -8.89 2.55 -12.24
C LYS A 71 -7.89 1.46 -12.64
N VAL A 72 -6.89 1.20 -11.81
CA VAL A 72 -5.76 0.29 -12.10
C VAL A 72 -5.54 -0.77 -11.02
N VAL A 73 -6.20 -0.63 -9.87
CA VAL A 73 -6.14 -1.58 -8.75
C VAL A 73 -7.55 -1.83 -8.24
N SER A 74 -7.95 -3.10 -8.13
CA SER A 74 -9.15 -3.48 -7.39
C SER A 74 -8.78 -3.79 -5.95
N ALA A 75 -9.25 -2.95 -5.02
CA ALA A 75 -8.97 -3.08 -3.60
C ALA A 75 -10.19 -2.74 -2.75
N GLU A 76 -10.33 -3.45 -1.63
CA GLU A 76 -11.40 -3.22 -0.64
C GLU A 76 -10.77 -2.85 0.70
N CYS A 77 -11.36 -1.85 1.37
CA CYS A 77 -11.01 -1.47 2.74
C CYS A 77 -12.09 -1.96 3.71
N PHE A 78 -11.68 -2.62 4.79
CA PHE A 78 -12.58 -3.06 5.85
C PHE A 78 -11.94 -2.95 7.23
N LEU A 79 -12.77 -3.12 8.26
CA LEU A 79 -12.36 -3.01 9.65
C LEU A 79 -12.13 -4.40 10.25
N LEU A 80 -10.92 -4.66 10.72
CA LEU A 80 -10.58 -5.84 11.50
C LEU A 80 -10.60 -5.52 13.00
N PRO A 81 -11.03 -6.46 13.86
CA PRO A 81 -10.79 -6.35 15.29
C PRO A 81 -9.28 -6.33 15.57
N GLN A 82 -8.86 -5.57 16.58
CA GLN A 82 -7.48 -5.59 17.03
C GLN A 82 -7.18 -6.94 17.72
N PRO A 83 -5.99 -7.54 17.52
CA PRO A 83 -5.61 -8.73 18.26
C PRO A 83 -5.50 -8.36 19.75
N THR A 84 -6.25 -9.05 20.61
CA THR A 84 -6.42 -8.85 22.08
C THR A 84 -7.42 -7.77 22.50
N GLY A 85 -8.55 -8.20 23.10
CA GLY A 85 -9.39 -7.50 24.11
C GLY A 85 -9.89 -6.07 23.87
N CYS A 86 -9.42 -5.38 22.84
CA CYS A 86 -9.66 -4.00 22.54
C CYS A 86 -10.84 -3.90 21.57
N ARG A 87 -11.81 -3.04 21.91
CA ARG A 87 -12.92 -2.69 21.00
C ARG A 87 -12.47 -1.88 19.79
N LEU A 88 -11.19 -1.49 19.75
CA LEU A 88 -10.60 -0.74 18.67
C LEU A 88 -10.54 -1.60 17.41
N LYS A 89 -11.04 -1.02 16.32
CA LYS A 89 -10.98 -1.61 14.98
C LYS A 89 -9.78 -1.00 14.25
N ARG A 90 -9.08 -1.82 13.47
CA ARG A 90 -8.02 -1.36 12.57
C ARG A 90 -8.45 -1.53 11.12
N ARG A 91 -8.11 -0.56 10.28
CA ARG A 91 -8.34 -0.68 8.84
C ARG A 91 -7.38 -1.71 8.23
N ALA A 92 -7.92 -2.51 7.33
CA ALA A 92 -7.18 -3.47 6.53
C ALA A 92 -7.67 -3.40 5.08
N TRP A 93 -6.76 -3.69 4.16
CA TRP A 93 -6.99 -3.63 2.73
C TRP A 93 -6.73 -4.98 2.12
N ARG A 94 -7.63 -5.41 1.23
CA ARG A 94 -7.41 -6.58 0.38
C ARG A 94 -7.36 -6.11 -1.06
N VAL A 95 -6.25 -6.40 -1.73
CA VAL A 95 -6.10 -6.19 -3.17
C VAL A 95 -6.48 -7.49 -3.87
N SER A 96 -7.42 -7.42 -4.82
CA SER A 96 -7.96 -8.59 -5.54
C SER A 96 -7.42 -8.70 -6.97
N SER A 97 -7.09 -7.58 -7.61
CA SER A 97 -6.45 -7.55 -8.93
C SER A 97 -5.72 -6.23 -9.19
N LEU A 98 -4.79 -6.27 -10.12
CA LEU A 98 -4.12 -5.10 -10.70
C LEU A 98 -4.26 -5.16 -12.21
N ASP A 99 -4.52 -4.03 -12.84
CA ASP A 99 -4.46 -3.88 -14.28
C ASP A 99 -3.02 -3.55 -14.70
N ASN A 100 -2.43 -4.42 -15.51
CA ASN A 100 -1.06 -4.29 -16.00
C ASN A 100 -0.97 -3.46 -17.30
N SER A 101 -2.07 -2.90 -17.79
CA SER A 101 -2.11 -2.17 -19.08
C SER A 101 -1.24 -0.90 -19.13
N PHE A 102 -0.62 -0.51 -18.02
CA PHE A 102 0.09 0.75 -17.82
C PHE A 102 1.59 0.59 -17.50
N LEU A 103 2.11 -0.65 -17.50
CA LEU A 103 3.54 -0.98 -17.32
C LEU A 103 4.15 -1.40 -18.66
#